data_AF-A0A9D6YMH1-F1
#
_entry.id   AF-A0A9D6YMH1-F1
#
_cell.length_a   1.000
_cell.length_b   1.000
_cell.length_c   1.000
_cell.angle_alpha   90.00
_cell.angle_beta   90.00
_cell.angle_gamma   90.00
#
_symmetry.space_group_name_H-M   'P 1'
#
loop_
_entity.id
_entity.type
_entity.pdbx_description
1 polymer ?
#
loop_
_entity_poly.entity_id
_entity_poly.type
_entity_poly.pdbx_seq_one_letter_code
_entity_poly.pdbx_strand_id
1 'polypeptide(L)'
;MPTKYFYRKIIFSCVLLFLLFSFITNFVDLEKLFLPKKYWEKQVISLQKNINLLEMLIRDKLLEIEKKDLTMDLDIQRSYNIFSQHGSFKINKDTMNNIIELHKIEKLKLQAEVEDLIDKINKLKNKLEKTQMELEKHS
;
A
#
# COMPACT_ATOMS: atom_id res chain seq x y z
N MET A 1 36.25 -26.40 19.72
CA MET A 1 34.81 -26.25 19.39
C MET A 1 34.31 -24.86 19.81
N PRO A 2 34.26 -23.89 18.87
CA PRO A 2 33.88 -22.50 19.16
C PRO A 2 32.35 -22.27 19.25
N THR A 3 31.56 -23.31 18.99
CA THR A 3 30.10 -23.25 18.87
C THR A 3 29.40 -22.85 20.16
N LYS A 4 29.84 -23.34 21.33
CA LYS A 4 29.20 -23.02 22.63
C LYS A 4 29.19 -21.53 22.98
N TYR A 5 30.26 -20.80 22.65
CA TYR A 5 30.34 -19.35 22.90
C TYR A 5 29.49 -18.55 21.92
N PHE A 6 29.36 -19.03 20.68
CA PHE A 6 28.53 -18.40 19.67
C PHE A 6 27.04 -18.48 20.04
N TYR A 7 26.56 -19.66 20.44
CA TYR A 7 25.18 -19.84 20.91
C TYR A 7 24.86 -19.01 22.16
N ARG A 8 25.79 -18.87 23.11
CA ARG A 8 25.59 -17.99 24.28
C ARG A 8 25.42 -16.51 23.89
N LYS A 9 26.17 -16.02 22.90
CA LYS A 9 26.04 -14.64 22.40
C LYS A 9 24.70 -14.43 21.68
N ILE A 10 24.26 -15.39 20.87
CA ILE A 10 22.96 -15.33 20.19
C ILE A 10 21.83 -15.32 21.21
N ILE A 11 21.84 -16.24 22.18
CA ILE A 11 20.81 -16.32 23.22
C ILE A 11 20.76 -15.02 24.03
N PHE A 12 21.92 -14.47 24.43
CA PHE A 12 21.96 -13.19 25.14
C PHE A 12 21.38 -12.03 24.31
N SER A 13 21.70 -11.97 23.01
CA SER A 13 21.12 -10.96 22.11
C SER A 13 19.61 -11.11 21.95
N CYS A 14 19.10 -12.33 21.85
CA CYS A 14 17.66 -12.60 21.78
C CYS A 14 16.95 -12.22 23.09
N VAL A 15 17.55 -12.51 24.25
CA VAL A 15 17.01 -12.12 25.56
C VAL A 15 17.01 -10.60 25.72
N LEU A 16 18.07 -9.92 25.27
CA LEU A 16 18.15 -8.46 25.31
C LEU A 16 17.10 -7.81 24.40
N LEU A 17 16.91 -8.36 23.19
CA LEU A 17 15.86 -7.92 22.27
C LEU A 17 14.47 -8.17 22.85
N PHE A 18 14.24 -9.33 23.49
CA PHE A 18 12.97 -9.63 24.16
C PHE A 18 12.68 -8.65 25.30
N LEU A 19 13.67 -8.36 26.14
CA LEU A 19 13.54 -7.38 27.24
C LEU A 19 13.27 -5.96 26.72
N LEU A 20 13.97 -5.53 25.66
CA LEU A 20 13.72 -4.24 24.99
C LEU A 20 12.32 -4.19 24.40
N PHE A 21 11.89 -5.26 23.75
CA PHE A 21 10.55 -5.36 23.18
C PHE A 21 9.47 -5.31 24.27
N SER A 22 9.65 -6.06 25.36
CA SER A 22 8.77 -6.03 26.54
C SER A 22 8.72 -4.66 27.21
N PHE A 23 9.83 -3.93 27.27
CA PHE A 23 9.85 -2.58 27.81
C PHE A 23 9.03 -1.62 26.94
N ILE A 24 9.17 -1.71 25.62
CA ILE A 24 8.43 -0.86 24.67
C ILE A 24 6.92 -1.18 24.72
N THR A 25 6.53 -2.45 24.76
CA THR A 25 5.11 -2.83 24.89
C THR A 25 4.52 -2.38 26.22
N ASN A 26 5.25 -2.58 27.33
CA ASN A 26 4.82 -2.08 28.63
C ASN A 26 4.75 -0.55 28.68
N PHE A 27 5.60 0.17 27.95
CA PHE A 27 5.57 1.61 27.88
C PHE A 27 4.32 2.14 27.16
N VAL A 28 3.88 1.47 26.10
CA VAL A 28 2.62 1.79 25.40
C VAL A 28 1.41 1.54 26.31
N ASP A 29 1.40 0.42 27.03
CA ASP A 29 0.34 0.12 27.99
C ASP A 29 0.35 1.08 29.20
N LEU A 30 1.52 1.50 29.65
CA LEU A 30 1.70 2.51 30.68
C LEU A 30 1.19 3.88 30.22
N GLU A 31 1.49 4.33 29.00
CA GLU A 31 0.92 5.59 28.48
C GLU A 31 -0.61 5.53 28.41
N LYS A 32 -1.17 4.38 28.02
CA LYS A 32 -2.63 4.17 27.99
C LYS A 32 -3.26 4.21 29.38
N LEU A 33 -2.56 3.75 30.42
CA LEU A 33 -3.05 3.71 31.80
C LEU A 33 -2.87 5.06 32.53
N PHE A 34 -1.73 5.73 32.32
CA PHE A 34 -1.35 6.93 33.07
C PHE A 34 -1.68 8.25 32.36
N LEU A 35 -1.73 8.26 31.03
CA LEU A 35 -2.03 9.44 30.22
C LEU A 35 -2.97 9.09 29.06
N PRO A 36 -4.18 8.54 29.35
CA PRO A 36 -5.08 7.97 28.34
C PRO A 36 -5.42 8.96 27.23
N LYS A 37 -5.69 10.23 27.57
CA LYS A 37 -5.97 11.29 26.59
C LYS A 37 -4.83 11.47 25.58
N LYS A 38 -3.60 11.63 26.06
CA LYS A 38 -2.40 11.80 25.22
C LYS A 38 -2.13 10.56 24.36
N TYR A 39 -2.39 9.37 24.90
CA TYR A 39 -2.30 8.12 24.14
C TYR A 39 -3.29 8.12 22.96
N TRP A 40 -4.57 8.41 23.21
CA TRP A 40 -5.60 8.42 22.18
C TRP A 40 -5.39 9.53 21.14
N GLU A 41 -4.93 10.72 21.54
CA GLU A 41 -4.54 11.80 20.62
C GLU A 41 -3.43 11.36 19.65
N LYS A 42 -2.37 10.72 20.16
CA LYS A 42 -1.30 10.16 19.31
C LYS A 42 -1.85 9.13 18.32
N GLN A 43 -2.79 8.29 18.74
CA GLN A 43 -3.40 7.28 17.88
C GLN A 43 -4.26 7.91 16.78
N VAL A 44 -5.06 8.93 17.10
CA VAL A 44 -5.85 9.69 16.12
C VAL A 44 -4.94 10.31 15.07
N ILE A 45 -3.88 11.02 15.49
CA ILE A 45 -2.92 11.66 14.57
C ILE A 45 -2.24 10.61 13.68
N SER A 46 -1.83 9.47 14.24
CA SER A 46 -1.19 8.41 13.47
C SER A 46 -2.13 7.78 12.44
N LEU A 47 -3.38 7.52 12.79
CA LEU A 47 -4.37 6.97 11.88
C LEU A 47 -4.70 7.97 10.76
N GLN A 48 -4.85 9.26 11.09
CA GLN A 48 -5.05 10.32 10.11
C GLN A 48 -3.90 10.38 9.10
N LYS A 49 -2.65 10.30 9.58
CA LYS A 49 -1.45 10.30 8.73
C LYS A 49 -1.44 9.09 7.78
N ASN A 50 -1.80 7.91 8.28
CA ASN A 50 -1.87 6.69 7.46
C ASN A 50 -2.95 6.77 6.39
N ILE A 51 -4.13 7.32 6.71
CA ILE A 51 -5.22 7.54 5.75
C ILE A 51 -4.74 8.48 4.64
N ASN A 52 -4.15 9.63 5.00
CA ASN A 52 -3.66 10.59 4.01
C ASN A 52 -2.62 9.97 3.06
N LEU A 53 -1.72 9.13 3.57
CA LEU A 53 -0.71 8.45 2.76
C LEU A 53 -1.36 7.48 1.77
N LEU A 54 -2.34 6.69 2.20
CA LEU A 54 -3.07 5.78 1.30
C LEU A 54 -3.90 6.54 0.25
N GLU A 55 -4.51 7.68 0.63
CA GLU A 55 -5.24 8.53 -0.31
C GLU A 55 -4.30 9.14 -1.38
N MET A 56 -3.06 9.48 -1.02
CA MET A 56 -2.04 9.89 -1.99
C MET A 56 -1.66 8.73 -2.94
N LEU A 57 -1.45 7.52 -2.41
CA LEU A 57 -1.15 6.34 -3.24
C LEU A 57 -2.27 6.03 -4.24
N ILE A 58 -3.54 6.20 -3.84
CA ILE A 58 -4.67 6.06 -4.77
C ILE A 58 -4.59 7.08 -5.90
N ARG A 59 -4.27 8.35 -5.60
CA ARG A 59 -4.14 9.38 -6.65
C ARG A 59 -3.03 9.03 -7.63
N ASP A 60 -1.89 8.57 -7.15
CA ASP A 60 -0.78 8.15 -7.99
C ASP A 60 -1.17 6.98 -8.90
N LYS A 61 -1.92 6.00 -8.37
CA LYS A 61 -2.43 4.85 -9.12
C LYS A 61 -3.49 5.24 -10.16
N LEU A 62 -4.35 6.19 -9.86
CA LEU A 62 -5.31 6.74 -10.82
C LEU A 62 -4.59 7.45 -11.98
N LEU A 63 -3.56 8.24 -11.68
CA LEU A 63 -2.71 8.86 -12.71
C LEU A 63 -1.97 7.80 -13.55
N GLU A 64 -1.57 6.67 -12.97
CA GLU A 64 -0.98 5.55 -13.70
C GLU A 64 -1.98 4.92 -14.69
N ILE A 65 -3.25 4.76 -14.28
CA ILE A 65 -4.33 4.28 -15.15
C ILE A 65 -4.56 5.24 -16.32
N GLU A 66 -4.63 6.55 -16.06
CA GLU A 66 -4.81 7.57 -17.12
C GLU A 66 -3.64 7.57 -18.12
N LYS A 67 -2.41 7.44 -17.64
CA LYS A 67 -1.23 7.30 -18.51
C LYS A 67 -1.32 6.04 -19.36
N LYS A 68 -1.80 4.93 -18.81
CA LYS A 68 -1.97 3.68 -19.54
C LYS A 68 -2.99 3.82 -20.67
N ASP A 69 -4.11 4.48 -20.42
CA ASP A 69 -5.12 4.79 -21.44
C ASP A 69 -4.50 5.62 -22.59
N LEU A 70 -3.72 6.64 -22.27
CA LEU A 70 -3.01 7.44 -23.27
C LEU A 70 -1.97 6.62 -24.07
N THR A 71 -1.23 5.72 -23.43
CA THR A 71 -0.26 4.86 -24.13
C THR A 71 -0.93 3.85 -25.05
N MET A 72 -2.08 3.30 -24.65
CA MET A 72 -2.84 2.37 -25.48
C MET A 72 -3.29 3.03 -26.79
N ASP A 73 -3.81 4.26 -26.73
CA ASP A 73 -4.22 5.00 -27.91
C ASP A 73 -3.04 5.27 -28.86
N LEU A 74 -1.87 5.62 -28.31
CA LEU A 74 -0.64 5.84 -29.07
C LEU A 74 -0.13 4.54 -29.73
N ASP A 75 -0.16 3.41 -29.02
CA ASP A 75 0.26 2.11 -29.54
C ASP A 75 -0.67 1.63 -30.66
N ILE A 76 -1.98 1.85 -30.51
CA ILE A 76 -2.99 1.57 -31.54
C ILE A 76 -2.72 2.43 -32.78
N GLN A 77 -2.53 3.75 -32.62
CA GLN A 77 -2.25 4.64 -33.75
C GLN A 77 -0.95 4.30 -34.47
N ARG A 78 0.12 3.98 -33.73
CA ARG A 78 1.40 3.52 -34.30
C ARG A 78 1.22 2.25 -35.11
N SER A 79 0.47 1.28 -34.58
CA SER A 79 0.17 0.02 -35.28
C SER A 79 -0.58 0.27 -36.59
N TYR A 80 -1.56 1.18 -36.59
CA TYR A 80 -2.27 1.61 -37.81
C TYR A 80 -1.37 2.33 -38.83
N ASN A 81 -0.49 3.22 -38.38
CA ASN A 81 0.39 3.98 -39.26
C ASN A 81 1.47 3.10 -39.92
N ILE A 82 2.01 2.12 -39.19
CA ILE A 82 2.93 1.12 -39.74
C ILE A 82 2.23 0.29 -40.83
N PHE A 83 0.96 -0.06 -40.62
CA PHE A 83 0.15 -0.78 -41.60
C PHE A 83 -0.07 0.04 -42.89
N SER A 84 -0.43 1.32 -42.76
CA SER A 84 -0.73 2.18 -43.92
C SER A 84 0.50 2.53 -44.74
N GLN A 85 1.68 2.63 -44.13
CA GLN A 85 2.92 3.01 -44.81
C GLN A 85 3.65 1.84 -45.49
N HIS A 86 3.53 0.62 -44.98
CA HIS A 86 4.33 -0.51 -45.47
C HIS A 86 3.60 -1.58 -46.29
N GLY A 87 2.28 -1.46 -46.51
CA GLY A 87 1.51 -2.21 -47.52
C GLY A 87 1.56 -3.76 -47.52
N SER A 88 2.40 -4.37 -46.67
CA SER A 88 2.82 -5.77 -46.77
C SER A 88 3.08 -6.44 -45.42
N PHE A 89 3.21 -5.68 -44.33
CA PHE A 89 3.19 -6.24 -42.97
C PHE A 89 1.75 -6.33 -42.49
N LYS A 90 1.10 -7.48 -42.72
CA LYS A 90 -0.14 -7.83 -42.02
C LYS A 90 0.20 -7.99 -40.54
N ILE A 91 0.07 -6.92 -39.74
CA ILE A 91 -0.21 -7.11 -38.32
C ILE A 91 -1.53 -7.88 -38.30
N ASN A 92 -1.46 -9.15 -37.90
CA ASN A 92 -2.65 -9.98 -37.88
C ASN A 92 -3.63 -9.36 -36.89
N LYS A 93 -4.93 -9.43 -37.19
CA LYS A 93 -6.00 -8.96 -36.29
C LYS A 93 -5.82 -9.53 -34.88
N ASP A 94 -5.28 -10.75 -34.81
CA ASP A 94 -4.91 -11.44 -33.57
C ASP A 94 -3.83 -10.70 -32.76
N THR A 95 -2.80 -10.14 -33.40
CA THR A 95 -1.76 -9.35 -32.72
C THR A 95 -2.33 -8.06 -32.15
N MET A 96 -3.22 -7.38 -32.90
CA MET A 96 -3.90 -6.17 -32.43
C MET A 96 -4.82 -6.47 -31.23
N ASN A 97 -5.57 -7.57 -31.30
CA ASN A 97 -6.41 -8.04 -30.20
C ASN A 97 -5.57 -8.38 -28.95
N ASN A 98 -4.43 -9.05 -29.12
CA ASN A 98 -3.54 -9.37 -28.00
C ASN A 98 -3.01 -8.11 -27.29
N ILE A 99 -2.66 -7.05 -28.04
CA ILE A 99 -2.22 -5.77 -27.46
C ILE A 99 -3.34 -5.15 -26.64
N ILE A 100 -4.58 -5.14 -27.17
CA ILE A 100 -5.75 -4.61 -26.48
C ILE A 100 -6.05 -5.42 -25.20
N GLU A 101 -5.99 -6.75 -25.27
CA GLU A 101 -6.22 -7.62 -24.11
C GLU A 101 -5.16 -7.42 -23.02
N LEU A 102 -3.88 -7.28 -23.38
CA LEU A 102 -2.82 -7.00 -22.42
C LEU A 102 -3.05 -5.68 -21.68
N HIS A 103 -3.33 -4.59 -22.40
CA HIS A 103 -3.66 -3.30 -21.80
C HIS A 103 -4.89 -3.38 -20.89
N LYS A 104 -5.92 -4.14 -21.29
CA LYS A 104 -7.12 -4.37 -20.47
C LYS A 104 -6.80 -5.12 -19.18
N ILE A 105 -5.99 -6.17 -19.24
CA ILE A 105 -5.57 -6.95 -18.06
C ILE A 105 -4.77 -6.08 -17.10
N GLU A 106 -3.81 -5.29 -17.60
CA GLU A 106 -3.02 -4.38 -16.77
C GLU A 106 -3.88 -3.31 -16.10
N LYS A 107 -4.84 -2.73 -16.83
CA LYS A 107 -5.81 -1.78 -16.28
C LYS A 107 -6.65 -2.40 -15.18
N LEU A 108 -7.15 -3.62 -15.39
CA LEU A 108 -7.92 -4.34 -14.37
C LEU A 108 -7.10 -4.63 -13.11
N LYS A 109 -5.80 -4.94 -13.25
CA LYS A 109 -4.90 -5.11 -12.09
C LYS A 109 -4.75 -3.82 -11.30
N LEU A 110 -4.51 -2.70 -11.98
CA LEU A 110 -4.40 -1.39 -11.32
C LEU A 110 -5.71 -0.98 -10.64
N GLN A 111 -6.86 -1.26 -11.27
CA GLN A 111 -8.17 -1.04 -10.66
C GLN A 111 -8.38 -1.87 -9.39
N ALA A 112 -8.00 -3.16 -9.42
CA ALA A 112 -8.07 -4.02 -8.24
C ALA A 112 -7.15 -3.54 -7.10
N GLU A 113 -5.96 -3.03 -7.42
CA GLU A 113 -5.07 -2.40 -6.43
C GLU A 113 -5.71 -1.16 -5.79
N VAL A 114 -6.39 -0.32 -6.59
CA VAL A 114 -7.12 0.85 -6.10
C VAL A 114 -8.27 0.43 -5.17
N GLU A 115 -9.03 -0.59 -5.53
CA GLU A 115 -10.12 -1.13 -4.69
C GLU A 115 -9.59 -1.66 -3.34
N ASP A 116 -8.48 -2.43 -3.33
CA ASP A 116 -7.86 -2.89 -2.09
C ASP A 116 -7.36 -1.74 -1.20
N LEU A 117 -6.83 -0.67 -1.81
CA LEU A 117 -6.45 0.54 -1.09
C LEU A 117 -7.66 1.27 -0.50
N ILE A 118 -8.79 1.35 -1.23
CA ILE A 118 -10.04 1.91 -0.74
C ILE A 118 -10.56 1.12 0.47
N ASP A 119 -10.54 -0.22 0.39
CA ASP A 119 -10.95 -1.08 1.49
C ASP A 119 -10.06 -0.91 2.73
N LYS A 120 -8.75 -0.75 2.54
CA LYS A 120 -7.81 -0.43 3.63
C LYS A 120 -8.10 0.92 4.26
N ILE A 121 -8.39 1.95 3.47
CA ILE A 121 -8.78 3.27 3.97
C ILE A 121 -10.07 3.17 4.76
N ASN A 122 -11.09 2.47 4.27
CA ASN A 122 -12.37 2.31 4.97
C ASN A 122 -12.18 1.62 6.33
N LYS A 123 -11.35 0.58 6.39
CA LYS A 123 -10.98 -0.06 7.67
C LYS A 123 -10.27 0.90 8.63
N LEU A 124 -9.37 1.75 8.12
CA LEU A 124 -8.69 2.76 8.93
C LEU A 124 -9.60 3.89 9.38
N LYS A 125 -10.54 4.34 8.54
CA LYS A 125 -11.57 5.34 8.90
C LYS A 125 -12.47 4.82 10.01
N ASN A 126 -12.96 3.58 9.90
CA ASN A 126 -13.72 2.94 10.99
C ASN A 126 -12.90 2.82 12.28
N LYS A 127 -11.59 2.56 12.18
CA LYS A 127 -10.70 2.51 13.35
C LYS A 127 -10.47 3.91 13.94
N LEU A 128 -10.34 4.94 13.10
CA LEU A 128 -10.21 6.33 13.50
C LEU A 128 -11.44 6.79 14.27
N GLU A 129 -12.63 6.54 13.75
CA GLU A 129 -13.90 6.86 14.43
C GLU A 129 -13.98 6.21 15.82
N LYS A 130 -13.63 4.92 15.93
CA LYS A 130 -13.56 4.23 17.22
C LYS A 130 -12.56 4.88 18.18
N THR A 131 -11.40 5.27 17.66
CA THR A 131 -10.33 5.90 18.44
C THR A 131 -10.74 7.31 18.89
N GLN A 132 -11.47 8.06 18.06
CA GLN A 132 -12.02 9.36 18.40
C GLN A 132 -13.09 9.26 19.50
N MET A 133 -13.99 8.28 19.41
CA MET A 133 -14.97 8.01 20.48
C MET A 133 -14.29 7.69 21.82
N GLU A 134 -13.20 6.91 21.81
CA GLU A 134 -12.42 6.66 23.03
C GLU A 134 -11.73 7.93 23.55
N LEU A 135 -11.19 8.77 22.66
CA LEU A 135 -10.63 10.06 23.05
C LEU A 135 -11.66 10.97 23.72
N GLU A 136 -12.88 11.05 23.18
CA GLU A 136 -13.99 11.82 23.74
C GLU A 136 -14.40 11.33 25.13
N LYS A 137 -14.38 10.01 25.38
CA LYS A 137 -14.64 9.44 26.73
C LYS A 137 -13.62 9.87 27.78
N HIS A 138 -12.43 10.28 27.36
CA HIS A 138 -11.32 10.68 28.22
C HIS A 138 -11.02 12.19 28.16
N SER A 139 -11.88 12.98 27.49
CA SER A 139 -11.71 14.43 27.34
C SER A 139 -12.39 15.21 28.46
#